data_AF-A0A2S9FI38-F1
#
_entry.id   AF-A0A2S9FI38-F1
#
_cell.length_a   1.000
_cell.length_b   1.000
_cell.length_c   1.000
_cell.angle_alpha   90.00
_cell.angle_beta   90.00
_cell.angle_gamma   90.00
#
_symmetry.space_group_name_H-M   'P 1'
#
loop_
_entity.id
_entity.type
_entity.pdbx_description
1 polymer ?
#
loop_
_entity_poly.entity_id
_entity_poly.type
_entity_poly.pdbx_seq_one_letter_code
_entity_poly.pdbx_strand_id
1 'polypeptide(L)' 'RSGIDTVDAEVTIGAGATWRDAVEAIEWAAGDVLVLGSGAAGQAAQVFLGSAAAKILRHAPVPTMIVPRRQPA' A
#
# COMPACT_ATOMS: atom_id res chain seq x y z
N ARG A 1 10.88 14.92 -15.15
CA ARG A 1 10.21 13.65 -15.55
C ARG A 1 11.07 12.54 -14.97
N SER A 2 10.60 11.76 -14.00
CA SER A 2 11.38 10.57 -13.59
C SER A 2 11.42 9.65 -14.79
N GLY A 3 12.60 9.21 -15.24
CA GLY A 3 12.77 8.33 -16.40
C GLY A 3 12.27 6.91 -16.13
N ILE A 4 11.05 6.78 -15.62
CA ILE A 4 10.38 5.52 -15.37
C ILE A 4 9.42 5.32 -16.54
N ASP A 5 9.64 4.26 -17.31
CA ASP A 5 8.73 3.81 -18.36
C ASP A 5 7.39 3.35 -17.78
N THR A 6 6.44 3.02 -18.63
CA THR A 6 5.19 2.38 -18.19
C THR A 6 5.50 1.04 -17.53
N VAL A 7 4.99 0.84 -16.32
CA VAL A 7 5.07 -0.43 -15.60
C VAL A 7 3.85 -1.29 -15.93
N ASP A 8 4.08 -2.57 -16.18
CA ASP A 8 3.01 -3.56 -16.21
C ASP A 8 2.37 -3.67 -14.82
N ALA A 9 1.04 -3.75 -14.78
CA ALA A 9 0.28 -3.79 -13.55
C ALA A 9 -0.76 -4.91 -13.60
N GLU A 10 -0.83 -5.68 -12.53
CA GLU A 10 -1.84 -6.69 -12.28
C GLU A 10 -2.74 -6.28 -11.11
N VAL A 11 -4.00 -6.72 -11.13
CA VAL A 11 -4.96 -6.47 -10.06
C VAL A 11 -5.34 -7.79 -9.40
N THR A 12 -5.04 -7.91 -8.10
CA THR A 12 -5.44 -9.05 -7.27
C THR A 12 -6.42 -8.60 -6.20
N ILE A 13 -7.41 -9.44 -5.88
CA ILE A 13 -8.41 -9.18 -4.84
C ILE A 13 -8.25 -10.20 -3.72
N GLY A 14 -7.87 -9.72 -2.53
CA GLY A 14 -7.87 -10.50 -1.29
C GLY A 14 -9.14 -10.24 -0.50
N ALA A 15 -9.81 -11.29 -0.04
CA ALA A 15 -11.06 -11.19 0.71
C ALA A 15 -11.11 -12.21 1.85
N GLY A 16 -11.81 -11.85 2.93
CA GLY A 16 -11.99 -12.72 4.09
C GLY A 16 -12.87 -12.08 5.16
N ALA A 17 -13.17 -12.84 6.22
CA ALA A 17 -14.03 -12.37 7.31
C ALA A 17 -13.36 -11.28 8.16
N THR A 18 -12.02 -11.25 8.16
CA THR A 18 -11.21 -10.24 8.85
C THR A 18 -10.19 -9.59 7.92
N TRP A 19 -9.59 -8.48 8.37
CA TRP A 19 -8.49 -7.82 7.63
C TRP A 19 -7.25 -8.71 7.51
N ARG A 20 -6.98 -9.56 8.50
CA ARG A 20 -5.91 -10.55 8.43
C ARG A 20 -6.17 -11.49 7.26
N ASP A 21 -7.34 -12.12 7.25
CA ASP A 21 -7.71 -13.11 6.23
C ASP A 21 -7.63 -12.50 4.82
N ALA A 22 -8.11 -11.26 4.66
CA ALA A 22 -8.06 -10.57 3.37
C ALA A 22 -6.62 -10.28 2.89
N VAL A 23 -5.69 -9.95 3.80
CA VAL A 23 -4.28 -9.68 3.44
C VAL A 23 -3.50 -10.99 3.21
N GLU A 24 -3.78 -12.03 4.00
CA GLU A 24 -3.16 -13.35 3.86
C GLU A 24 -3.68 -14.10 2.62
N ALA A 25 -4.85 -13.75 2.09
CA ALA A 25 -5.39 -14.30 0.84
C ALA A 25 -4.67 -13.81 -0.43
N ILE A 26 -3.77 -12.83 -0.33
CA ILE A 26 -2.93 -12.36 -1.44
C ILE A 26 -1.70 -13.28 -1.55
N GLU A 27 -1.35 -13.68 -2.78
CA GLU A 27 -0.17 -14.50 -3.08
C GLU A 27 1.12 -13.68 -3.01
N TRP A 28 1.62 -13.43 -1.79
CA TRP A 28 2.90 -12.76 -1.58
C TRP A 28 4.08 -13.63 -2.01
N ALA A 29 4.99 -13.08 -2.80
CA ALA A 29 6.26 -13.70 -3.16
C ALA A 29 7.41 -13.27 -2.23
N ALA A 30 8.45 -14.10 -2.16
CA ALA A 30 9.66 -13.74 -1.45
C ALA A 30 10.33 -12.52 -2.11
N GLY A 31 10.55 -11.47 -1.33
CA GLY A 31 11.14 -10.21 -1.81
C GLY A 31 10.12 -9.12 -2.17
N ASP A 32 8.82 -9.41 -2.07
CA ASP A 32 7.79 -8.41 -2.27
C ASP A 32 7.87 -7.28 -1.24
N VAL A 33 7.36 -6.11 -1.63
CA VAL A 33 7.24 -4.93 -0.78
C VAL A 33 5.84 -4.36 -0.91
N LEU A 34 5.18 -4.14 0.23
CA LEU A 34 3.91 -3.43 0.26
C LEU A 34 4.16 -1.92 0.20
N VAL A 35 3.55 -1.24 -0.77
CA VAL A 35 3.59 0.23 -0.87
C VAL A 35 2.20 0.81 -0.57
N LEU A 36 2.12 1.66 0.44
CA LEU A 36 0.90 2.36 0.83
C LEU A 36 1.02 3.85 0.52
N GLY A 37 0.04 4.38 -0.21
CA GLY A 37 -0.10 5.83 -0.38
C GLY A 37 -0.63 6.50 0.90
N SER A 38 -0.15 7.70 1.19
CA SER A 38 -0.69 8.50 2.30
C SER A 38 -2.14 8.91 2.06
N GLY A 39 -2.98 8.77 3.08
CA GLY A 39 -4.42 9.02 2.99
C GLY A 39 -4.76 10.49 2.72
N ALA A 40 -5.92 10.72 2.10
CA ALA A 40 -6.34 12.03 1.61
C ALA A 40 -6.44 13.15 2.68
N ALA A 41 -6.63 12.77 3.94
CA ALA A 41 -6.76 13.67 5.09
C ALA A 41 -5.42 14.15 5.67
N GLY A 42 -4.28 13.63 5.19
CA GLY A 42 -2.96 14.07 5.64
C GLY A 42 -2.59 15.46 5.12
N GLN A 43 -1.87 16.23 5.93
CA GLN A 43 -1.21 17.46 5.47
C GLN A 43 -0.20 17.13 4.36
N ALA A 44 0.00 18.07 3.43
CA ALA A 44 0.96 17.88 2.36
C ALA A 44 2.38 17.61 2.90
N ALA A 45 3.14 16.76 2.20
CA ALA A 45 4.50 16.35 2.56
C ALA A 45 4.65 15.57 3.90
N GLN A 46 3.54 15.14 4.52
CA GLN A 46 3.56 14.23 5.67
C GLN A 46 2.96 12.88 5.33
N VAL A 47 3.45 11.83 5.99
CA VAL A 47 2.83 10.52 5.94
C VAL A 47 1.61 10.50 6.86
N PHE A 48 0.47 10.10 6.31
CA PHE A 48 -0.75 9.89 7.09
C PHE A 48 -1.33 8.52 6.76
N LEU A 49 -1.46 7.68 7.79
CA LEU A 49 -1.99 6.33 7.65
C LEU A 49 -3.46 6.31 8.08
N GLY A 50 -4.36 6.28 7.11
CA GLY A 50 -5.79 6.14 7.36
C GLY A 50 -6.14 4.79 8.01
N SER A 51 -7.35 4.67 8.55
CA SER A 51 -7.77 3.48 9.31
C SER A 51 -7.69 2.17 8.52
N ALA A 52 -8.02 2.18 7.23
CA ALA A 52 -7.88 0.99 6.36
C ALA A 52 -6.42 0.61 6.14
N ALA A 53 -5.58 1.57 5.74
CA ALA A 53 -4.15 1.35 5.52
C ALA A 53 -3.44 0.88 6.81
N ALA A 54 -3.86 1.39 7.98
CA ALA A 54 -3.35 0.94 9.28
C ALA A 54 -3.74 -0.50 9.60
N LYS A 55 -4.94 -0.95 9.20
CA LYS A 55 -5.36 -2.35 9.37
C LYS A 55 -4.60 -3.29 8.44
N ILE A 56 -4.35 -2.89 7.20
CA ILE A 56 -3.54 -3.66 6.24
C ILE A 56 -2.10 -3.79 6.77
N LEU A 57 -1.46 -2.67 7.14
CA LEU A 57 -0.07 -2.65 7.63
C LEU A 57 0.16 -3.62 8.79
N ARG A 58 -0.80 -3.75 9.71
CA ARG A 58 -0.70 -4.66 10.87
C ARG A 58 -0.64 -6.14 10.50
N HIS A 59 -1.06 -6.51 9.30
CA HIS A 59 -1.12 -7.88 8.82
C HIS A 59 -0.21 -8.14 7.61
N ALA A 60 0.54 -7.14 7.15
CA ALA A 60 1.45 -7.29 6.02
C ALA A 60 2.58 -8.29 6.36
N PRO A 61 2.74 -9.38 5.59
CA PRO A 61 3.81 -10.35 5.80
C PRO A 61 5.16 -9.91 5.20
N VAL A 62 5.18 -8.77 4.51
CA VAL A 62 6.31 -8.24 3.75
C VAL A 62 6.76 -6.87 4.26
N PRO A 63 8.00 -6.44 3.98
CA PRO A 63 8.43 -5.07 4.24
C PRO A 63 7.43 -4.06 3.66
N THR A 64 7.12 -3.01 4.42
CA THR A 64 6.14 -2.01 4.02
C THR A 64 6.74 -0.62 3.95
N MET A 65 6.46 0.11 2.86
CA MET A 65 6.82 1.50 2.65
C MET A 65 5.57 2.38 2.56
N ILE A 66 5.58 3.52 3.26
CA ILE A 66 4.51 4.52 3.17
C ILE A 66 5.03 5.73 2.40
N VAL A 67 4.33 6.09 1.33
CA VAL A 67 4.75 7.17 0.43
C VAL A 67 3.85 8.40 0.65
N PRO A 68 4.42 9.60 0.88
CA PRO A 68 3.65 10.83 1.02
C PRO A 68 2.90 11.14 -0.27
N ARG A 69 1.77 11.84 -0.15
CA ARG A 69 1.05 12.33 -1.33
C ARG A 69 1.91 13.39 -2.01
N ARG A 70 2.15 13.23 -3.31
CA ARG A 70 2.83 14.25 -4.12
C ARG A 70 1.96 15.51 -4.15
N GLN A 71 2.55 16.68 -3.86
CA GLN A 71 1.88 17.93 -4.21
C GLN A 71 1.83 18.04 -5.74
N PRO A 72 0.67 18.33 -6.36
CA PRO A 72 0.66 18.71 -7.76
C PRO A 72 1.55 19.94 -7.92
N ALA A 73 2.41 19.89 -8.94
CA ALA A 73 3.33 20.99 -9.28
C ALA A 73 2.56 22.19 -9.84
#